data_AF-A0ABC8D9P7-F1
#
_entry.id   AF-A0ABC8D9P7-F1
#
_cell.length_a   1.000
_cell.length_b   1.000
_cell.length_c   1.000
_cell.angle_alpha   90.00
_cell.angle_beta   90.00
_cell.angle_gamma   90.00
#
_symmetry.space_group_name_H-M   'P 1'
#
loop_
_entity.id
_entity.type
_entity.pdbx_description
1 polymer ?
#
loop_
_entity_poly.entity_id
_entity_poly.type
_entity_poly.pdbx_seq_one_letter_code
_entity_poly.pdbx_strand_id
1 'polypeptide(L)'
;MDKWWGVTLNGDEGAVKALSELMDINKTLFENLYKVHANTIEEHVNKLYKRVPEYEKKFLKFANEQLPNLKRYLQFELPYNPQLISSIEYEIYISDAEIDCEYPHDARDCIITFFQRVPEIIDLHKEGMNEERNVLV
;
A
#
# COMPACT_ATOMS: atom_id res chain seq x y z
N MET A 1 10.26 -16.10 -2.26
CA MET A 1 9.79 -14.94 -1.48
C MET A 1 8.86 -14.18 -2.39
N ASP A 2 7.55 -14.20 -2.12
CA ASP A 2 6.67 -13.21 -2.72
C ASP A 2 6.88 -11.90 -1.97
N LYS A 3 7.95 -11.21 -2.38
CA LYS A 3 8.05 -9.75 -2.40
C LYS A 3 6.69 -9.22 -2.81
N TRP A 4 5.94 -8.61 -1.89
CA TRP A 4 4.51 -8.27 -1.96
C TRP A 4 3.91 -8.24 -3.37
N TRP A 5 3.09 -9.25 -3.70
CA TRP A 5 2.44 -9.39 -5.02
C TRP A 5 3.36 -9.10 -6.23
N GLY A 6 4.63 -9.47 -6.14
CA GLY A 6 5.68 -9.29 -7.14
C GLY A 6 6.54 -8.02 -6.99
N VAL A 7 6.39 -7.21 -5.94
CA VAL A 7 7.11 -5.95 -5.74
C VAL A 7 8.24 -6.09 -4.73
N THR A 8 9.45 -5.74 -5.16
CA THR A 8 10.64 -5.63 -4.29
C THR A 8 10.80 -4.20 -3.79
N LEU A 9 10.83 -4.01 -2.48
CA LEU A 9 11.25 -2.74 -1.87
C LEU A 9 12.77 -2.70 -1.72
N ASN A 10 13.35 -1.50 -1.81
CA ASN A 10 14.78 -1.23 -1.59
C ASN A 10 14.93 0.02 -0.73
N GLY A 11 16.08 0.17 -0.05
CA GLY A 11 16.40 1.34 0.77
C GLY A 11 16.72 0.99 2.21
N ASP A 12 16.49 1.94 3.12
CA ASP A 12 16.69 1.78 4.56
C ASP A 12 15.91 0.58 5.12
N GLU A 13 16.56 -0.22 5.96
CA GLU A 13 15.99 -1.46 6.49
C GLU A 13 14.74 -1.20 7.34
N GLY A 14 14.72 -0.12 8.11
CA GLY A 14 13.57 0.28 8.93
C GLY A 14 12.37 0.68 8.07
N ALA A 15 12.60 1.56 7.09
CA ALA A 15 11.55 1.98 6.15
C ALA A 15 11.03 0.82 5.30
N VAL A 16 11.92 -0.04 4.79
CA VAL A 16 11.55 -1.25 4.03
C VAL A 16 10.73 -2.20 4.89
N LYS A 17 11.13 -2.44 6.14
CA LYS A 17 10.38 -3.30 7.06
C LYS A 17 8.98 -2.76 7.32
N ALA A 18 8.85 -1.50 7.71
CA ALA A 18 7.56 -0.89 8.00
C ALA A 18 6.64 -0.93 6.77
N LEU A 19 7.13 -0.54 5.59
CA LEU A 19 6.30 -0.56 4.38
C LEU A 19 5.92 -1.98 3.98
N SER A 20 6.81 -2.97 4.15
CA SER A 20 6.49 -4.38 3.88
C SER A 20 5.34 -4.88 4.75
N GLU A 21 5.32 -4.50 6.04
CA GLU A 21 4.26 -4.88 6.97
C GLU A 21 2.91 -4.27 6.59
N LEU A 22 2.88 -2.96 6.27
CA LEU A 22 1.65 -2.31 5.77
C LEU A 22 1.13 -2.98 4.49
N MET A 23 2.05 -3.34 3.60
CA MET A 23 1.76 -4.04 2.36
C MET A 23 1.15 -5.42 2.64
N ASP A 24 1.69 -6.19 3.56
CA ASP A 24 1.15 -7.50 3.96
C ASP A 24 -0.25 -7.39 4.61
N ILE A 25 -0.48 -6.36 5.43
CA ILE A 25 -1.82 -6.06 5.98
C ILE A 25 -2.80 -5.73 4.86
N ASN A 26 -2.41 -4.85 3.92
CA ASN A 26 -3.28 -4.48 2.79
C ASN A 26 -3.64 -5.70 1.92
N LYS A 27 -2.67 -6.59 1.67
CA LYS A 27 -2.93 -7.85 0.98
C LYS A 27 -3.94 -8.69 1.75
N THR A 28 -3.72 -8.86 3.05
CA THR A 28 -4.60 -9.67 3.90
C THR A 28 -6.01 -9.12 3.94
N LEU A 29 -6.20 -7.79 4.05
CA LEU A 29 -7.50 -7.13 3.94
C LEU A 29 -8.20 -7.47 2.62
N PHE A 30 -7.50 -7.34 1.49
CA PHE A 30 -8.05 -7.68 0.18
C PHE A 30 -8.47 -9.14 0.05
N GLU A 31 -7.65 -10.06 0.57
CA GLU A 31 -7.93 -11.49 0.51
C GLU A 31 -9.09 -11.85 1.45
N ASN A 32 -9.14 -11.25 2.64
CA ASN A 32 -10.18 -11.48 3.65
C ASN A 32 -11.53 -10.88 3.27
N LEU A 33 -11.56 -9.70 2.64
CA LEU A 33 -12.79 -9.02 2.24
C LEU A 33 -13.63 -9.88 1.27
N TYR A 34 -12.96 -10.63 0.40
CA TYR A 34 -13.63 -11.45 -0.63
C TYR A 34 -13.42 -12.95 -0.47
N LYS A 35 -12.63 -13.40 0.51
CA LYS A 35 -12.23 -14.80 0.72
C LYS A 35 -11.63 -15.43 -0.55
N VAL A 36 -10.81 -14.66 -1.25
CA VAL A 36 -10.08 -15.08 -2.46
C VAL A 36 -8.60 -14.87 -2.21
N HIS A 37 -7.77 -15.83 -2.64
CA HIS A 37 -6.32 -15.68 -2.58
C HIS A 37 -5.75 -15.60 -4.00
N ALA A 38 -4.68 -14.81 -4.15
CA ALA A 38 -4.00 -14.64 -5.43
C ALA A 38 -2.53 -14.30 -5.26
N ASN A 39 -1.72 -14.68 -6.24
CA ASN A 39 -0.28 -14.47 -6.20
C ASN A 39 0.09 -13.04 -6.62
N THR A 40 -0.80 -12.33 -7.32
CA THR A 40 -0.63 -10.91 -7.69
C THR A 40 -1.92 -10.12 -7.50
N ILE A 41 -1.81 -8.79 -7.36
CA ILE A 41 -2.96 -7.88 -7.35
C ILE A 41 -3.77 -8.04 -8.62
N GLU A 42 -3.12 -8.06 -9.78
CA GLU A 42 -3.80 -8.17 -11.07
C GLU A 42 -4.61 -9.46 -11.16
N GLU A 43 -4.05 -10.58 -10.70
CA GLU A 43 -4.77 -11.85 -10.66
C GLU A 43 -5.97 -11.74 -9.71
N HIS A 44 -5.79 -11.13 -8.53
CA HIS A 44 -6.84 -10.93 -7.53
C HIS A 44 -8.01 -10.11 -8.10
N VAL A 45 -7.72 -8.92 -8.63
CA VAL A 45 -8.71 -8.02 -9.22
C VAL A 45 -9.43 -8.69 -10.39
N ASN A 46 -8.71 -9.38 -11.28
CA ASN A 46 -9.31 -10.08 -12.41
C ASN A 46 -10.23 -11.24 -11.99
N LYS A 47 -9.85 -12.00 -10.96
CA LYS A 47 -10.71 -13.06 -10.37
C LYS A 47 -11.98 -12.47 -9.78
N LEU A 48 -11.86 -11.36 -9.05
CA LEU A 48 -12.99 -10.71 -8.37
C LEU A 48 -13.93 -10.05 -9.36
N TYR A 49 -13.43 -9.40 -10.41
CA TYR A 49 -14.24 -8.67 -11.39
C TYR A 49 -15.33 -9.54 -12.06
N LYS A 50 -15.09 -10.86 -12.16
CA LYS A 50 -16.05 -11.83 -12.71
C LYS A 50 -17.07 -12.35 -11.69
N ARG A 51 -16.82 -12.16 -10.39
CA ARG A 51 -17.58 -12.78 -9.29
C ARG A 51 -18.39 -11.78 -8.45
N VAL A 52 -18.00 -10.50 -8.46
CA VAL A 52 -18.66 -9.47 -7.63
C VAL A 52 -19.77 -8.74 -8.40
N PRO A 53 -20.78 -8.19 -7.69
CA PRO A 53 -21.83 -7.37 -8.29
C PRO A 53 -21.30 -6.06 -8.90
N GLU A 54 -22.07 -5.45 -9.80
CA GLU A 54 -21.67 -4.24 -10.55
C GLU A 54 -21.24 -3.06 -9.66
N TYR A 55 -21.89 -2.87 -8.50
CA TYR A 55 -21.50 -1.79 -7.60
C TYR A 55 -20.08 -1.97 -7.06
N GLU A 56 -19.68 -3.21 -6.80
CA GLU A 56 -18.35 -3.56 -6.28
C GLU A 56 -17.27 -3.47 -7.35
N LYS A 57 -17.63 -3.64 -8.63
CA LYS A 57 -16.70 -3.48 -9.75
C LYS A 57 -16.12 -2.07 -9.83
N LYS A 58 -16.82 -1.04 -9.31
CA LYS A 58 -16.29 0.33 -9.23
C LYS A 58 -15.04 0.39 -8.35
N PHE A 59 -15.09 -0.27 -7.19
CA PHE A 59 -13.94 -0.37 -6.29
C PHE A 59 -12.79 -1.17 -6.92
N LEU A 60 -13.09 -2.31 -7.54
CA LEU A 60 -12.05 -3.11 -8.22
C LEU A 60 -11.42 -2.35 -9.39
N LYS A 61 -12.22 -1.58 -10.14
CA LYS A 61 -11.73 -0.71 -11.21
C LYS A 61 -10.79 0.36 -10.66
N PHE A 62 -11.16 1.01 -9.56
CA PHE A 62 -10.29 1.97 -8.87
C PHE A 62 -8.94 1.32 -8.50
N ALA A 63 -8.95 0.15 -7.83
CA ALA A 63 -7.73 -0.54 -7.44
C ALA A 63 -6.83 -0.85 -8.65
N ASN A 64 -7.44 -1.32 -9.76
CA ASN A 64 -6.71 -1.61 -11.00
C ASN A 64 -6.10 -0.34 -11.63
N GLU A 65 -6.81 0.79 -11.58
CA GLU A 65 -6.35 2.07 -12.13
C GLU A 65 -5.23 2.70 -11.28
N GLN A 66 -5.26 2.50 -9.96
CA GLN A 66 -4.22 3.01 -9.05
C GLN A 66 -2.97 2.14 -9.01
N LEU A 67 -3.08 0.87 -9.37
CA LEU A 67 -1.98 -0.09 -9.27
C LEU A 67 -0.68 0.35 -10.00
N PRO A 68 -0.71 0.86 -11.25
CA PRO A 68 0.50 1.34 -11.91
C PRO A 68 1.15 2.51 -11.17
N ASN A 69 0.36 3.41 -10.60
CA ASN A 69 0.85 4.55 -9.83
C ASN A 69 1.53 4.05 -8.54
N LEU A 70 0.87 3.19 -7.79
CA LEU A 70 1.44 2.59 -6.59
C LEU A 70 2.77 1.88 -6.88
N LYS A 71 2.81 1.03 -7.91
CA LYS A 71 4.03 0.31 -8.32
C LYS A 71 5.20 1.25 -8.62
N ARG A 72 4.93 2.42 -9.23
CA ARG A 72 5.96 3.44 -9.47
C ARG A 72 6.56 3.97 -8.16
N TYR A 73 5.74 4.19 -7.14
CA TYR A 73 6.22 4.69 -5.85
C TYR A 73 6.98 3.63 -5.05
N LEU A 74 6.57 2.36 -5.15
CA LEU A 74 7.25 1.24 -4.48
C LEU A 74 8.62 0.90 -5.08
N GLN A 75 8.96 1.46 -6.26
CA GLN A 75 10.26 1.29 -6.90
C GLN A 75 11.32 2.28 -6.39
N PHE A 76 10.94 3.30 -5.62
CA PHE A 76 11.91 4.23 -5.03
C PHE A 76 12.75 3.54 -3.96
N GLU A 77 14.00 3.98 -3.84
CA GLU A 77 14.85 3.64 -2.72
C GLU A 77 14.35 4.42 -1.49
N LEU A 78 13.80 3.71 -0.51
CA LEU A 78 13.23 4.31 0.69
C LEU A 78 14.35 4.93 1.54
N PRO A 79 14.28 6.24 1.85
CA PRO A 79 15.28 6.87 2.68
C PRO A 79 15.10 6.47 4.15
N TYR A 80 16.18 6.54 4.93
CA TYR A 80 16.05 6.59 6.38
C TYR A 80 15.40 7.93 6.75
N ASN A 81 14.16 7.88 7.24
CA ASN A 81 13.42 9.06 7.69
C ASN A 81 12.46 8.63 8.81
N PRO A 82 12.66 9.06 10.07
CA PRO A 82 11.79 8.69 11.18
C PRO A 82 10.32 9.09 10.98
N GLN A 83 10.04 10.22 10.31
CA GLN A 83 8.68 10.67 9.99
C GLN A 83 8.02 9.78 8.94
N LEU A 84 8.78 9.30 7.95
CA LEU A 84 8.31 8.29 6.99
C LEU A 84 7.90 7.01 7.70
N ILE A 85 8.79 6.46 8.54
CA ILE A 85 8.52 5.23 9.29
C ILE A 85 7.30 5.41 10.19
N SER A 86 7.25 6.49 10.98
CA SER A 86 6.13 6.76 11.89
C SER A 86 4.79 6.93 11.15
N SER A 87 4.82 7.53 9.95
CA SER A 87 3.62 7.67 9.12
C SER A 87 3.12 6.32 8.61
N ILE A 88 4.03 5.43 8.23
CA ILE A 88 3.68 4.06 7.82
C ILE A 88 3.15 3.26 9.02
N GLU A 89 3.80 3.35 10.18
CA GLU A 89 3.36 2.69 11.42
C GLU A 89 1.96 3.15 11.87
N TYR A 90 1.62 4.42 11.63
CA TYR A 90 0.27 4.91 11.89
C TYR A 90 -0.77 4.29 10.96
N GLU A 91 -0.48 4.16 9.66
CA GLU A 91 -1.37 3.50 8.71
C GLU A 91 -1.50 1.98 9.01
N ILE A 92 -0.44 1.35 9.52
CA ILE A 92 -0.47 -0.03 10.05
C ILE A 92 -1.46 -0.12 11.21
N TYR A 93 -1.33 0.74 12.22
CA TYR A 93 -2.19 0.73 13.40
C TYR A 93 -3.68 0.82 13.05
N ILE A 94 -4.03 1.65 12.06
CA ILE A 94 -5.41 1.75 11.57
C ILE A 94 -5.82 0.49 10.82
N SER A 95 -5.01 0.05 9.86
CA SER A 95 -5.39 -1.02 8.93
C SER A 95 -5.44 -2.40 9.59
N ASP A 96 -4.57 -2.65 10.58
CA ASP A 96 -4.52 -3.92 11.32
C ASP A 96 -5.78 -4.16 12.15
N ALA A 97 -6.39 -3.08 12.66
CA ALA A 97 -7.66 -3.17 13.40
C ALA A 97 -8.80 -3.73 12.55
N GLU A 98 -8.74 -3.59 11.23
CA GLU A 98 -9.79 -4.00 10.29
C GLU A 98 -9.50 -5.34 9.60
N ILE A 99 -8.42 -6.03 9.97
CA ILE A 99 -7.88 -7.19 9.22
C ILE A 99 -8.84 -8.39 9.20
N ASP A 100 -9.68 -8.54 10.22
CA ASP A 100 -10.69 -9.61 10.30
C ASP A 100 -11.89 -9.35 9.36
N CYS A 101 -12.01 -8.11 8.86
CA CYS A 101 -13.10 -7.60 8.06
C CYS A 101 -14.47 -7.78 8.74
N GLU A 102 -14.57 -7.61 10.07
CA GLU A 102 -15.85 -7.58 10.79
C GLU A 102 -16.80 -6.54 10.17
N TYR A 103 -16.23 -5.40 9.76
CA TYR A 103 -16.92 -4.35 9.01
C TYR A 103 -16.33 -4.24 7.59
N PRO A 104 -16.95 -4.88 6.58
CA PRO A 104 -16.44 -4.89 5.21
C PRO A 104 -16.31 -3.51 4.55
N HIS A 105 -17.03 -2.51 5.06
CA HIS A 105 -16.90 -1.13 4.59
C HIS A 105 -15.59 -0.50 5.05
N ASP A 106 -15.25 -0.65 6.32
CA ASP A 106 -14.04 -0.08 6.92
C ASP A 106 -12.77 -0.76 6.37
N ALA A 107 -12.81 -2.08 6.17
CA ALA A 107 -11.76 -2.81 5.47
C ALA A 107 -11.55 -2.30 4.03
N ARG A 108 -12.64 -1.95 3.32
CA ARG A 108 -12.59 -1.41 1.97
C ARG A 108 -12.01 0.01 1.95
N ASP A 109 -12.34 0.82 2.95
CA ASP A 109 -11.78 2.15 3.11
C ASP A 109 -10.29 2.10 3.44
N CYS A 110 -9.84 1.17 4.29
CA CYS A 110 -8.40 0.95 4.54
C CYS A 110 -7.64 0.59 3.25
N ILE A 111 -8.25 -0.24 2.40
CA ILE A 111 -7.67 -0.56 1.09
C ILE A 111 -7.56 0.67 0.18
N ILE A 112 -8.61 1.49 0.11
CA ILE A 112 -8.61 2.72 -0.71
C ILE A 112 -7.54 3.67 -0.19
N THR A 113 -7.51 3.88 1.12
CA THR A 113 -6.53 4.72 1.82
C THR A 113 -5.11 4.27 1.51
N PHE A 114 -4.81 2.96 1.54
CA PHE A 114 -3.50 2.44 1.17
C PHE A 114 -3.06 2.87 -0.24
N PHE A 115 -3.92 2.72 -1.26
CA PHE A 115 -3.59 3.11 -2.64
C PHE A 115 -3.36 4.63 -2.81
N GLN A 116 -3.94 5.45 -1.93
CA GLN A 116 -3.82 6.91 -1.99
C GLN A 116 -2.66 7.42 -1.15
N ARG A 117 -2.56 6.96 0.10
CA ARG A 117 -1.64 7.45 1.14
C ARG A 117 -0.22 6.94 0.97
N VAL A 118 -0.01 5.69 0.55
CA VAL A 118 1.35 5.17 0.40
C VAL A 118 2.15 5.98 -0.63
N PRO A 119 1.62 6.26 -1.84
CA PRO A 119 2.24 7.20 -2.75
C PRO A 119 2.51 8.57 -2.13
N GLU A 120 1.54 9.15 -1.43
CA GLU A 120 1.66 10.48 -0.80
C GLU A 120 2.76 10.52 0.27
N ILE A 121 2.79 9.55 1.18
CA ILE A 121 3.78 9.44 2.26
C ILE A 121 5.19 9.27 1.68
N ILE A 122 5.36 8.41 0.67
CA ILE A 122 6.64 8.24 -0.02
C ILE A 122 7.02 9.55 -0.73
N ASP A 123 6.07 10.22 -1.39
CA ASP A 123 6.31 11.47 -2.11
C ASP A 123 6.72 12.62 -1.19
N LEU A 124 6.10 12.73 -0.02
CA LEU A 124 6.41 13.75 0.99
C LEU A 124 7.79 13.56 1.62
N HIS A 125 8.29 12.34 1.67
CA HIS A 125 9.50 12.00 2.40
C HIS A 125 10.64 11.50 1.53
N LYS A 126 10.43 11.34 0.22
CA LYS A 126 11.53 11.17 -0.76
C LYS A 126 12.43 12.40 -0.80
N GLU A 127 11.92 13.58 -0.43
CA GLU A 127 12.68 14.83 -0.36
C GLU A 127 13.29 15.06 1.03
N GLY A 128 14.17 14.15 1.44
CA GLY A 128 15.24 14.44 2.40
C GLY A 128 16.55 14.91 1.72
N MET A 129 16.51 15.25 0.43
CA MET A 129 17.69 15.39 -0.44
C MET A 129 17.98 16.82 -0.97
N ASN A 130 17.14 17.83 -0.72
CA ASN A 130 17.33 19.17 -1.31
C ASN A 130 17.64 20.31 -0.32
N GLU A 131 17.45 20.13 1.00
CA GLU A 131 17.63 21.24 1.95
C GLU A 131 19.08 21.45 2.44
N GLU A 132 19.97 20.46 2.32
CA GLU A 132 21.41 20.69 2.60
C GLU A 132 22.13 21.50 1.50
N ARG A 133 21.47 21.86 0.39
CA ARG A 133 22.09 22.62 -0.71
C ARG A 133 22.01 24.13 -0.61
N ASN A 134 21.34 24.71 0.39
CA ASN A 134 21.15 26.16 0.51
C ASN A 134 21.68 26.79 1.82
N VAL A 135 22.60 26.13 2.53
CA VAL A 135 23.30 26.75 3.67
C VAL A 135 24.80 26.79 3.41
N LEU A 136 25.21 27.57 2.40
CA LEU A 136 26.55 28.15 2.27
C LEU A 136 26.43 29.35 1.30
N VAL A 137 26.09 30.51 1.86
CA VAL A 137 26.39 31.84 1.28
C VAL A 137 27.23 32.58 2.30
#